data_AF-A0A2A2M2G8-F1
#
_entry.id   AF-A0A2A2M2G8-F1
#
_cell.length_a   1.000
_cell.length_b   1.000
_cell.length_c   1.000
_cell.angle_alpha   90.00
_cell.angle_beta   90.00
_cell.angle_gamma   90.00
#
_symmetry.space_group_name_H-M   'P 1'
#
loop_
_entity.id
_entity.type
_entity.pdbx_description
1 polymer ?
#
loop_
_entity_poly.entity_id
_entity_poly.type
_entity_poly.pdbx_seq_one_letter_code
_entity_poly.pdbx_strand_id
1 'polypeptide(L)'
;MRRAMKLEKTADGYVVQVPDDVVAALGLHEGDQGGAVSTQSLNELANVLRKKLKWEWPRIREAIETVTDRCSTLVILDLDLHHLGLRLAERYRLSVYDAMIAAAALTAECDTLYSEDMHDGLVIDGRVRIVNPFAPVAG
;
A
#
# COMPACT_ATOMS: atom_id res chain seq x y z
N MET A 1 -22.28 -9.33 11.22
CA MET A 1 -22.74 -7.99 11.65
C MET A 1 -22.29 -7.00 10.58
N ARG A 2 -23.24 -6.39 9.86
CA ARG A 2 -22.97 -5.54 8.68
C ARG A 2 -22.43 -4.19 9.14
N ARG A 3 -21.21 -3.80 8.77
CA ARG A 3 -20.75 -2.41 8.90
C ARG A 3 -20.96 -1.71 7.55
N ALA A 4 -21.89 -0.78 7.52
CA ALA A 4 -22.12 0.10 6.38
C ALA A 4 -21.07 1.22 6.39
N MET A 5 -20.44 1.51 5.25
CA MET A 5 -19.53 2.65 5.08
C MET A 5 -20.36 3.94 5.04
N LYS A 6 -19.89 4.97 5.76
CA LYS A 6 -20.48 6.30 5.79
C LYS A 6 -19.68 7.19 4.84
N LEU A 7 -20.32 7.71 3.80
CA LEU A 7 -19.77 8.76 2.95
C LEU A 7 -20.16 10.10 3.58
N GLU A 8 -19.20 10.92 3.97
CA GLU A 8 -19.46 12.30 4.39
C GLU A 8 -18.95 13.27 3.31
N LYS A 9 -19.85 14.13 2.84
CA LYS A 9 -19.55 15.18 1.88
C LYS A 9 -19.04 16.40 2.64
N THR A 10 -17.81 16.83 2.37
CA THR A 10 -17.26 18.08 2.90
C THR A 10 -17.26 19.16 1.82
N ALA A 11 -16.86 20.38 2.19
CA ALA A 11 -16.80 21.52 1.27
C ALA A 11 -15.78 21.32 0.12
N ASP A 12 -14.80 20.44 0.31
CA ASP A 12 -13.66 20.21 -0.60
C ASP A 12 -13.76 18.89 -1.40
N GLY A 13 -14.83 18.10 -1.22
CA GLY A 13 -15.03 16.85 -1.96
C GLY A 13 -15.71 15.73 -1.15
N TYR A 14 -15.56 14.50 -1.64
CA TYR A 14 -16.00 13.29 -0.94
C TYR A 14 -14.86 12.76 -0.08
N VAL A 15 -15.05 12.69 1.23
CA VAL A 15 -14.11 11.97 2.11
C VAL A 15 -14.57 10.51 2.14
N VAL A 16 -13.90 9.65 1.37
CA VAL A 16 -14.05 8.20 1.51
C VAL A 16 -13.34 7.81 2.80
N GLN A 17 -14.12 7.45 3.83
CA GLN A 17 -13.62 6.68 4.96
C GLN A 17 -13.37 5.26 4.45
N VAL A 18 -12.22 5.06 3.82
CA VAL A 18 -11.69 3.71 3.57
C VAL A 18 -11.54 3.06 4.94
N PRO A 19 -11.99 1.81 5.13
CA PRO A 19 -11.82 1.11 6.39
C PRO A 19 -10.36 1.23 6.86
N ASP A 20 -10.13 1.42 8.16
CA ASP A 20 -8.78 1.62 8.71
C ASP A 20 -7.84 0.47 8.31
N ASP A 21 -8.37 -0.74 8.08
CA ASP A 21 -7.65 -1.90 7.55
C ASP A 21 -7.18 -1.72 6.09
N VAL A 22 -7.89 -0.96 5.26
CA VAL A 22 -7.47 -0.63 3.88
C VAL A 22 -6.40 0.46 3.88
N VAL A 23 -6.55 1.45 4.76
CA VAL A 23 -5.56 2.52 4.97
C VAL A 23 -4.26 1.94 5.55
N ALA A 24 -4.39 1.04 6.54
CA ALA A 24 -3.27 0.32 7.14
C ALA A 24 -2.65 -0.72 6.20
N ALA A 25 -3.43 -1.41 5.35
CA ALA A 25 -2.91 -2.30 4.30
C ALA A 25 -2.08 -1.54 3.25
N LEU A 26 -2.24 -0.22 3.14
CA LEU A 26 -1.46 0.66 2.26
C LEU A 26 -0.37 1.44 2.98
N GLY A 27 -0.31 1.39 4.32
CA GLY A 27 0.68 2.15 5.09
C GLY A 27 0.49 3.65 5.14
N LEU A 28 -0.69 4.16 4.82
CA LEU A 28 -0.94 5.60 4.82
C LEU A 28 -1.46 6.00 6.20
N HIS A 29 -0.70 6.70 7.04
CA HIS A 29 -1.22 7.14 8.32
C HIS A 29 -1.99 8.47 8.20
N GLU A 30 -2.96 8.67 9.10
CA GLU A 30 -3.74 9.91 9.15
C GLU A 30 -2.83 11.09 9.48
N GLY A 31 -2.63 12.00 8.52
CA GLY A 31 -1.73 13.15 8.63
C GLY A 31 -0.47 13.10 7.75
N ASP A 32 -0.19 11.96 7.11
CA ASP A 32 0.91 11.88 6.15
C ASP A 32 0.56 12.68 4.87
N GLN A 33 1.36 13.72 4.58
CA GLN A 33 1.38 14.34 3.27
C GLN A 33 2.63 13.85 2.53
N GLY A 34 2.45 13.27 1.33
CA GLY A 34 3.58 12.94 0.45
C GLY A 34 3.98 11.46 0.35
N GLY A 35 3.02 10.52 0.49
CA GLY A 35 3.27 9.08 0.34
C GLY A 35 3.43 8.62 -1.11
N ALA A 36 4.08 7.47 -1.30
CA ALA A 36 4.20 6.80 -2.60
C ALA A 36 3.32 5.54 -2.66
N VAL A 37 2.67 5.31 -3.79
CA VAL A 37 1.94 4.07 -4.09
C VAL A 37 2.44 3.47 -5.39
N SER A 38 2.46 2.14 -5.49
CA SER A 38 2.85 1.44 -6.72
C SER A 38 1.66 0.85 -7.45
N THR A 39 1.76 0.68 -8.77
CA THR A 39 0.75 -0.05 -9.55
C THR A 39 0.55 -1.49 -9.04
N GLN A 40 1.57 -2.11 -8.46
CA GLN A 40 1.45 -3.44 -7.85
C GLN A 40 0.60 -3.40 -6.57
N SER A 41 0.80 -2.42 -5.70
CA SER A 41 -0.02 -2.21 -4.51
C SER A 41 -1.49 -1.96 -4.89
N LEU A 42 -1.74 -1.21 -5.97
CA LEU A 42 -3.11 -1.00 -6.49
C LEU A 42 -3.74 -2.30 -7.02
N ASN A 43 -2.97 -3.16 -7.69
CA ASN A 43 -3.44 -4.48 -8.13
C ASN A 43 -3.83 -5.38 -6.96
N GLU A 44 -3.01 -5.39 -5.91
CA GLU A 44 -3.27 -6.16 -4.69
C GLU A 44 -4.50 -5.66 -3.95
N LEU A 45 -4.62 -4.34 -3.79
CA LEU A 45 -5.80 -3.70 -3.24
C LEU A 45 -7.06 -4.11 -4.02
N ALA A 46 -7.06 -3.94 -5.35
CA ALA A 46 -8.20 -4.30 -6.19
C ALA A 46 -8.58 -5.79 -6.03
N ASN A 47 -7.58 -6.67 -5.99
CA ASN A 47 -7.77 -8.11 -5.81
C ASN A 47 -8.34 -8.44 -4.41
N VAL A 48 -7.88 -7.78 -3.35
CA VAL A 48 -8.41 -7.93 -1.99
C VAL A 48 -9.85 -7.43 -1.90
N LEU A 49 -10.12 -6.21 -2.36
CA LEU A 49 -11.47 -5.62 -2.35
C LEU A 49 -12.45 -6.50 -3.13
N ARG A 50 -12.02 -7.06 -4.26
CA ARG A 50 -12.87 -7.94 -5.08
C ARG A 50 -13.04 -9.32 -4.48
N LYS A 51 -11.96 -10.01 -4.12
CA LYS A 51 -12.01 -11.44 -3.75
C LYS A 51 -12.34 -11.66 -2.29
N LYS A 52 -11.81 -10.85 -1.37
CA LYS A 52 -12.03 -10.99 0.08
C LYS A 52 -13.28 -10.22 0.50
N LEU A 53 -13.39 -8.94 0.10
CA LEU A 53 -14.51 -8.08 0.55
C LEU A 53 -15.74 -8.11 -0.36
N LYS A 54 -15.65 -8.74 -1.53
CA LYS A 54 -16.76 -8.90 -2.50
C LYS A 54 -17.38 -7.57 -2.93
N TRP A 55 -16.56 -6.52 -3.06
CA TRP A 55 -17.03 -5.24 -3.57
C TRP A 55 -17.32 -5.30 -5.07
N GLU A 56 -18.21 -4.41 -5.51
CA GLU A 56 -18.55 -4.21 -6.91
C GLU A 56 -17.59 -3.20 -7.56
N TRP A 57 -17.35 -3.38 -8.87
CA TRP A 57 -16.33 -2.61 -9.60
C TRP A 57 -16.42 -1.08 -9.47
N PRO A 58 -17.60 -0.44 -9.47
CA PRO A 58 -17.69 1.01 -9.29
C PRO A 58 -17.06 1.47 -7.96
N ARG A 59 -17.31 0.73 -6.88
CA ARG A 59 -16.76 1.05 -5.55
C ARG A 59 -15.27 0.74 -5.45
N ILE A 60 -14.79 -0.28 -6.16
CA ILE A 60 -13.35 -0.59 -6.22
C ILE A 60 -12.60 0.54 -6.92
N ARG A 61 -13.14 1.09 -8.03
CA ARG A 61 -12.54 2.22 -8.73
C ARG A 61 -12.46 3.46 -7.84
N GLU A 62 -13.55 3.81 -7.18
CA GLU A 62 -13.60 4.95 -6.24
C GLU A 62 -12.55 4.81 -5.12
N ALA A 63 -12.35 3.59 -4.59
CA ALA A 63 -11.33 3.33 -3.58
C ALA A 63 -9.90 3.50 -4.13
N ILE A 64 -9.63 3.03 -5.34
CA ILE A 64 -8.33 3.20 -6.00
C ILE A 64 -8.05 4.68 -6.26
N GLU A 65 -9.03 5.42 -6.81
CA GLU A 65 -8.95 6.86 -7.07
C GLU A 65 -8.64 7.63 -5.77
N THR A 66 -9.35 7.31 -4.69
CA THR A 66 -9.09 7.91 -3.36
C THR A 66 -7.65 7.70 -2.90
N VAL A 67 -7.10 6.50 -3.10
CA VAL A 67 -5.73 6.18 -2.69
C VAL A 67 -4.72 6.94 -3.55
N THR A 68 -4.93 6.97 -4.87
CA THR A 68 -4.04 7.69 -5.77
C THR A 68 -4.07 9.19 -5.54
N ASP A 69 -5.21 9.77 -5.20
CA ASP A 69 -5.35 11.22 -4.93
C ASP A 69 -4.63 11.65 -3.64
N ARG A 70 -4.42 10.73 -2.70
CA ARG A 70 -3.71 10.98 -1.43
C ARG A 70 -2.20 10.77 -1.51
N CYS A 71 -1.73 10.05 -2.53
CA CYS A 71 -0.31 9.80 -2.73
C CYS A 71 0.27 10.82 -3.71
N SER A 72 1.37 11.50 -3.33
CA SER A 72 2.04 12.45 -4.22
C SER A 72 2.84 11.76 -5.33
N THR A 73 3.17 10.48 -5.14
CA THR A 73 4.03 9.72 -6.03
C THR A 73 3.36 8.41 -6.43
N LEU A 74 3.20 8.19 -7.74
CA LEU A 74 2.79 6.90 -8.31
C LEU A 74 4.00 6.23 -8.98
N VAL A 75 4.35 5.03 -8.51
CA VAL A 75 5.43 4.21 -9.07
C VAL A 75 4.83 3.19 -10.03
N ILE A 76 5.24 3.25 -11.30
CA ILE A 76 4.79 2.32 -12.34
C ILE A 76 5.75 1.13 -12.39
N LEU A 77 5.19 -0.09 -12.46
CA LEU A 77 5.98 -1.29 -12.72
C LEU A 77 6.51 -1.28 -14.17
N ASP A 78 7.79 -0.99 -14.33
CA ASP A 78 8.54 -1.17 -15.57
C ASP A 78 9.51 -2.36 -15.49
N LEU A 79 10.32 -2.55 -16.54
CA LEU A 79 11.26 -3.67 -16.61
C LEU A 79 12.41 -3.55 -15.60
N ASP A 80 12.89 -2.34 -15.33
CA ASP A 80 13.98 -2.10 -14.39
C ASP A 80 13.53 -2.38 -12.95
N LEU A 81 12.33 -1.89 -12.60
CA LEU A 81 11.68 -2.20 -11.32
C LEU A 81 11.41 -3.70 -11.20
N HIS A 82 11.03 -4.37 -12.29
CA HIS A 82 10.84 -5.82 -12.28
C HIS A 82 12.14 -6.59 -12.00
N HIS A 83 13.25 -6.23 -12.66
CA HIS A 83 14.54 -6.85 -12.39
C HIS A 83 15.02 -6.57 -10.97
N LEU A 84 14.81 -5.35 -10.48
CA LEU A 84 15.06 -4.98 -9.10
C LEU A 84 14.25 -5.87 -8.15
N GLY A 85 12.94 -6.04 -8.39
CA GLY A 85 12.06 -6.90 -7.60
C GLY A 85 12.53 -8.36 -7.57
N LEU A 86 12.93 -8.94 -8.71
CA LEU A 86 13.44 -10.32 -8.74
C LEU A 86 14.72 -10.48 -7.88
N ARG A 87 15.64 -9.53 -7.96
CA ARG A 87 16.85 -9.51 -7.11
C ARG A 87 16.48 -9.46 -5.63
N LEU A 88 15.50 -8.63 -5.25
CA LEU A 88 15.04 -8.52 -3.87
C LEU A 88 14.34 -9.80 -3.39
N ALA A 89 13.49 -10.41 -4.24
CA ALA A 89 12.83 -11.67 -3.95
C ALA A 89 13.85 -12.78 -3.63
N GLU A 90 14.88 -12.92 -4.46
CA GLU A 90 15.95 -13.89 -4.24
C GLU A 90 16.73 -13.62 -2.95
N ARG A 91 17.20 -12.37 -2.78
CA ARG A 91 18.09 -11.99 -1.67
C ARG A 91 17.39 -12.05 -0.32
N TYR A 92 16.17 -11.55 -0.23
CA TYR A 92 15.42 -11.40 1.02
C TYR A 92 14.36 -12.49 1.22
N ARG A 93 14.26 -13.44 0.28
CA ARG A 93 13.26 -14.53 0.28
C ARG A 93 11.82 -14.02 0.38
N LEU A 94 11.56 -12.87 -0.22
CA LEU A 94 10.21 -12.31 -0.34
C LEU A 94 9.44 -13.06 -1.44
N SER A 95 8.11 -13.03 -1.37
CA SER A 95 7.32 -13.42 -2.55
C SER A 95 7.63 -12.45 -3.70
N VAL A 96 7.44 -12.90 -4.95
CA VAL A 96 7.71 -12.03 -6.11
C VAL A 96 6.88 -10.75 -6.05
N TYR A 97 5.61 -10.83 -5.64
CA TYR A 97 4.71 -9.70 -5.55
C TYR A 97 5.13 -8.71 -4.46
N ASP A 98 5.44 -9.22 -3.27
CA ASP A 98 5.99 -8.43 -2.15
C ASP A 98 7.29 -7.72 -2.57
N ALA A 99 8.15 -8.43 -3.30
CA ALA A 99 9.41 -7.86 -3.77
C ALA A 99 9.23 -6.74 -4.79
N MET A 100 8.16 -6.75 -5.61
CA MET A 100 7.84 -5.63 -6.50
C MET A 100 7.41 -4.38 -5.72
N ILE A 101 6.67 -4.57 -4.61
CA ILE A 101 6.31 -3.45 -3.72
C ILE A 101 7.56 -2.90 -3.02
N ALA A 102 8.45 -3.76 -2.54
CA ALA A 102 9.73 -3.36 -1.98
C ALA A 102 10.63 -2.61 -3.00
N ALA A 103 10.68 -3.08 -4.24
CA ALA A 103 11.39 -2.41 -5.32
C ALA A 103 10.81 -1.02 -5.62
N ALA A 104 9.48 -0.89 -5.60
CA ALA A 104 8.82 0.40 -5.77
C ALA A 104 9.13 1.37 -4.62
N ALA A 105 9.17 0.91 -3.37
CA ALA A 105 9.57 1.73 -2.23
C ALA A 105 11.02 2.25 -2.35
N LEU A 106 11.96 1.40 -2.80
CA LEU A 106 13.33 1.84 -3.09
C LEU A 106 13.39 2.85 -4.23
N THR A 107 12.59 2.65 -5.28
CA THR A 107 12.54 3.52 -6.47
C THR A 107 11.95 4.88 -6.14
N ALA A 108 10.93 4.93 -5.29
CA ALA A 108 10.33 6.15 -4.75
C ALA A 108 11.15 6.81 -3.65
N GLU A 109 12.34 6.28 -3.36
CA GLU A 109 13.25 6.87 -2.38
C GLU A 109 12.70 6.88 -0.94
N CYS A 110 11.73 6.01 -0.64
CA CYS A 110 11.13 5.89 0.68
C CYS A 110 12.13 5.38 1.72
N ASP A 111 11.96 5.81 2.96
CA ASP A 111 12.70 5.29 4.12
C ASP A 111 11.94 4.17 4.84
N THR A 112 10.62 4.13 4.68
CA THR A 112 9.72 3.16 5.33
C THR A 112 8.78 2.53 4.31
N LEU A 113 8.59 1.22 4.41
CA LEU A 113 7.55 0.47 3.71
C LEU A 113 6.70 -0.25 4.75
N TYR A 114 5.41 0.06 4.76
CA TYR A 114 4.47 -0.61 5.64
C TYR A 114 3.97 -1.91 5.02
N SER A 115 4.02 -3.00 5.78
CA SER A 115 3.50 -4.29 5.35
C SER A 115 3.21 -5.19 6.54
N GLU A 116 2.04 -5.82 6.54
CA GLU A 116 1.67 -6.84 7.55
C GLU A 116 2.28 -8.22 7.26
N ASP A 117 2.51 -8.52 5.97
CA ASP A 117 2.94 -9.83 5.49
C ASP A 117 4.47 -9.98 5.46
N MET A 118 5.20 -8.86 5.40
CA MET A 118 6.66 -8.84 5.43
C MET A 118 7.22 -8.85 6.86
N HIS A 119 8.49 -9.25 7.01
CA HIS A 119 9.15 -9.28 8.30
C HIS A 119 9.39 -7.88 8.85
N ASP A 120 8.69 -7.53 9.94
CA ASP A 120 8.87 -6.28 10.66
C ASP A 120 10.34 -6.05 11.06
N GLY A 121 10.82 -4.83 10.89
CA GLY A 121 12.20 -4.44 11.19
C GLY A 121 13.25 -4.84 10.15
N LEU A 122 12.90 -5.60 9.10
CA LEU A 122 13.79 -5.86 7.98
C LEU A 122 14.21 -4.55 7.30
N VAL A 123 15.50 -4.39 7.00
CA VAL A 123 16.01 -3.24 6.23
C VAL A 123 16.47 -3.72 4.86
N ILE A 124 15.76 -3.26 3.82
CA ILE A 124 16.02 -3.59 2.42
C ILE A 124 17.06 -2.63 1.87
N ASP A 125 18.16 -3.19 1.35
CA ASP A 125 19.32 -2.49 0.80
C ASP A 125 19.87 -1.35 1.70
N GLY A 126 19.72 -1.50 3.02
CA GLY A 126 20.19 -0.50 3.99
C GLY A 126 19.39 0.81 3.99
N ARG A 127 18.29 0.90 3.24
CA ARG A 127 17.50 2.13 3.07
C ARG A 127 16.07 1.99 3.58
N VAL A 128 15.28 1.11 2.95
CA VAL A 128 13.86 0.96 3.26
C VAL A 128 13.67 0.04 4.45
N ARG A 129 13.11 0.53 5.54
CA ARG A 129 12.70 -0.28 6.69
C ARG A 129 11.27 -0.80 6.50
N ILE A 130 11.08 -2.10 6.69
CA ILE A 130 9.75 -2.69 6.80
C ILE A 130 9.19 -2.40 8.20
N VAL A 131 7.98 -1.86 8.24
CA VAL A 131 7.23 -1.64 9.48
C VAL A 131 5.88 -2.32 9.37
N ASN A 132 5.56 -3.19 10.31
CA ASN A 132 4.21 -3.74 10.42
C ASN A 132 3.33 -2.73 11.17
N PRO A 133 2.32 -2.12 10.52
CA PRO A 133 1.48 -1.09 11.14
C PRO A 133 0.58 -1.62 12.26
N PHE A 134 0.47 -2.95 12.41
CA PHE A 134 -0.30 -3.62 13.45
C PHE A 134 0.58 -4.23 14.55
N ALA A 135 1.90 -4.05 14.49
CA ALA A 135 2.79 -4.48 15.55
C ALA A 135 2.47 -3.70 16.85
N PRO A 136 2.52 -4.35 18.04
CA PRO A 136 2.37 -3.66 19.30
C PRO A 136 3.41 -2.56 19.43
N VAL A 137 2.99 -1.34 19.79
CA VAL A 137 3.93 -0.26 20.10
C VAL A 137 4.81 -0.73 21.26
N ALA A 138 6.11 -0.88 21.03
CA ALA A 138 7.06 -1.13 22.11
C ALA A 138 7.05 0.09 23.02
N GLY A 139 6.62 -0.11 24.27
CA GLY A 139 6.63 0.91 25.32
C GLY A 139 8.03 1.25 25.81
#